data_AF-A0A7S1EG66-F1
#
_entry.id   AF-A0A7S1EG66-F1
#
_cell.length_a   1.000
_cell.length_b   1.000
_cell.length_c   1.000
_cell.angle_alpha   90.00
_cell.angle_beta   90.00
_cell.angle_gamma   90.00
#
_symmetry.space_group_name_H-M   'P 1'
#
loop_
_entity.id
_entity.type
_entity.pdbx_description
1 polymer ?
#
loop_
_entity_poly.entity_id
_entity_poly.type
_entity_poly.pdbx_seq_one_letter_code
_entity_poly.pdbx_strand_id
1 'polypeptide(L)'
;SNPRPPPMTAKNLAAIALIALGALGQDITCKKFKDIYDNGTDLCETMWDGAFKVVDNYSAAYTMWFFDAINPNDAISQTLHPTGNTSVCNLDFYHKDFPTPEGENFTECHPWKQASCCTTDIADADGLNVAYGPGYQWDRCGTLSKACERFFVQEACFYECSPHAGLYRKWGGHACDDNDPGCSTTYNATCDEYSSSYIEGACQNQHNTWQMHQMPIRKDYCDSWFIACANDFFCAESGGSYFGCARTTPYPTPAPAKDDNSALTTELTATVAIVATFSAALLIFLGVCYYKAKTGNPLFYKPIEGKDHKQQGARFVSSGSVDNVAGAKA
;
A
#
# COMPACT_ATOMS: atom_id res chain seq x y z
N SER A 1 -0.75 30.86 -19.28
CA SER A 1 -0.71 30.30 -20.64
C SER A 1 0.73 29.93 -20.97
N ASN A 2 1.12 28.68 -20.76
CA ASN A 2 2.50 28.23 -21.06
C ASN A 2 2.69 28.03 -22.57
N PRO A 3 3.84 28.46 -23.13
CA PRO A 3 4.12 28.30 -24.56
C PRO A 3 4.44 26.84 -24.89
N ARG A 4 3.83 26.36 -25.97
CA ARG A 4 4.07 25.04 -26.55
C ARG A 4 5.41 25.07 -27.33
N PRO A 5 6.31 24.07 -27.22
CA PRO A 5 7.53 24.05 -28.04
C PRO A 5 7.20 23.84 -29.53
N PRO A 6 7.99 24.41 -30.46
CA PRO A 6 7.69 24.41 -31.89
C PRO A 6 7.99 23.04 -32.53
N PRO A 7 7.33 22.69 -33.66
CA PRO A 7 7.56 21.43 -34.35
C PRO A 7 8.88 21.49 -35.14
N MET A 8 9.74 20.48 -34.95
CA MET A 8 10.94 20.30 -35.76
C MET A 8 10.56 19.90 -37.20
N THR A 9 11.06 20.65 -38.18
CA THR A 9 10.83 20.39 -39.60
C THR A 9 11.85 19.37 -40.12
N ALA A 10 11.35 18.37 -40.86
CA ALA A 10 12.16 17.38 -41.53
C ALA A 10 12.94 18.02 -42.69
N LYS A 11 14.28 17.96 -42.64
CA LYS A 11 15.12 18.08 -43.83
C LYS A 11 16.51 17.46 -43.63
N ASN A 12 16.84 16.60 -44.59
CA ASN A 12 18.16 16.10 -45.00
C ASN A 12 18.67 14.80 -44.37
N LEU A 13 18.29 13.69 -45.01
CA LEU A 13 19.11 12.49 -45.14
C LEU A 13 20.35 12.79 -46.01
N ALA A 14 21.55 12.43 -45.53
CA ALA A 14 22.58 11.74 -46.32
C ALA A 14 23.81 11.34 -45.45
N ALA A 15 23.85 10.04 -45.14
CA ALA A 15 25.00 9.13 -45.02
C ALA A 15 26.35 9.61 -44.44
N ILE A 16 26.72 9.09 -43.25
CA ILE A 16 28.11 8.71 -42.92
C ILE A 16 28.12 7.44 -42.05
N ALA A 17 28.74 6.39 -42.60
CA ALA A 17 29.45 5.24 -42.02
C ALA A 17 28.77 4.34 -40.95
N LEU A 18 28.73 3.04 -41.29
CA LEU A 18 28.63 1.93 -40.33
C LEU A 18 29.72 2.07 -39.26
N ILE A 19 29.29 2.43 -38.05
CA ILE A 19 29.88 1.90 -36.83
C ILE A 19 28.70 1.45 -35.97
N ALA A 20 28.32 0.19 -36.14
CA ALA A 20 27.55 -0.51 -35.11
C ALA A 20 28.49 -0.77 -33.93
N LEU A 21 28.82 0.29 -33.19
CA LEU A 21 29.18 0.15 -31.79
C LEU A 21 27.85 -0.17 -31.13
N GLY A 22 27.64 -1.46 -30.83
CA GLY A 22 26.58 -1.86 -29.92
C GLY A 22 26.65 -0.95 -28.71
N ALA A 23 25.61 -0.14 -28.51
CA ALA A 23 25.29 0.28 -27.17
C ALA A 23 25.07 -1.03 -26.42
N LEU A 24 26.08 -1.45 -25.65
CA LEU A 24 25.94 -2.50 -24.65
C LEU A 24 24.97 -1.94 -23.62
N GLY A 25 23.69 -2.01 -23.95
CA GLY A 25 22.63 -1.88 -22.99
C GLY A 25 22.87 -2.94 -21.92
N GLN A 26 22.95 -2.52 -20.66
CA GLN A 26 22.97 -3.46 -19.55
C GLN A 26 21.68 -4.28 -19.65
N ASP A 27 21.79 -5.58 -19.88
CA ASP A 27 20.65 -6.48 -19.87
C ASP A 27 20.02 -6.45 -18.48
N ILE A 28 18.80 -5.90 -18.39
CA ILE A 28 18.04 -5.89 -17.14
C ILE A 28 17.76 -7.33 -16.73
N THR A 29 18.38 -7.78 -15.65
CA THR A 29 18.21 -9.14 -15.13
C THR A 29 17.06 -9.16 -14.12
N CYS A 30 15.86 -9.49 -14.59
CA CYS A 30 14.69 -9.69 -13.74
C CYS A 30 14.88 -10.88 -12.79
N LYS A 31 14.59 -10.68 -11.50
CA LYS A 31 14.68 -11.70 -10.45
C LYS A 31 13.42 -11.70 -9.61
N LYS A 32 13.14 -12.78 -8.88
CA LYS A 32 12.03 -12.76 -7.94
C LYS A 32 12.36 -11.86 -6.75
N PHE A 33 11.38 -11.22 -6.14
CA PHE A 33 11.62 -10.40 -4.93
C PHE A 33 12.38 -11.17 -3.84
N LYS A 34 12.04 -12.43 -3.60
CA LYS A 34 12.73 -13.27 -2.60
C LYS A 34 14.18 -13.64 -2.96
N ASP A 35 14.58 -13.42 -4.21
CA ASP A 35 15.95 -13.61 -4.67
C ASP A 35 16.73 -12.27 -4.71
N ILE A 36 16.05 -11.15 -4.42
CA ILE A 36 16.61 -9.79 -4.34
C ILE A 36 16.74 -9.37 -2.87
N TYR A 37 15.69 -9.60 -2.08
CA TYR A 37 15.59 -9.17 -0.68
C TYR A 37 15.44 -10.37 0.25
N ASP A 38 16.06 -10.30 1.43
CA ASP A 38 16.02 -11.37 2.43
C ASP A 38 14.68 -11.45 3.17
N ASN A 39 14.03 -10.30 3.42
CA ASN A 39 12.76 -10.17 4.14
C ASN A 39 12.14 -8.76 3.91
N GLY A 40 11.03 -8.47 4.59
CA GLY A 40 10.34 -7.18 4.52
C GLY A 40 11.20 -5.98 4.95
N THR A 41 12.03 -6.15 5.97
CA THR A 41 12.95 -5.09 6.41
C THR A 41 13.93 -4.73 5.31
N ASP A 42 14.59 -5.74 4.72
CA ASP A 42 15.52 -5.51 3.61
C ASP A 42 14.81 -4.89 2.39
N LEU A 43 13.62 -5.38 2.03
CA LEU A 43 12.82 -4.81 0.93
C LEU A 43 12.58 -3.31 1.10
N CYS A 44 12.05 -2.88 2.25
CA CYS A 44 11.69 -1.48 2.48
C CYS A 44 12.91 -0.57 2.65
N GLU A 45 13.98 -1.03 3.29
CA GLU A 45 15.18 -0.20 3.51
C GLU A 45 16.05 -0.10 2.24
N THR A 46 15.94 -1.06 1.32
CA THR A 46 16.85 -1.16 0.17
C THR A 46 16.23 -0.70 -1.15
N MET A 47 14.98 -1.07 -1.46
CA MET A 47 14.38 -0.86 -2.79
C MET A 47 14.47 0.59 -3.28
N TRP A 48 14.25 1.54 -2.37
CA TRP A 48 14.18 2.97 -2.64
C TRP A 48 15.38 3.75 -2.07
N ASP A 49 16.58 3.16 -2.10
CA ASP A 49 17.84 3.80 -1.68
C ASP A 49 17.80 4.40 -0.25
N GLY A 50 17.26 3.66 0.71
CA GLY A 50 17.21 4.09 2.11
C GLY A 50 16.20 5.19 2.40
N ALA A 51 15.17 5.36 1.55
CA ALA A 51 14.05 6.25 1.80
C ALA A 51 13.29 5.89 3.09
N PHE A 52 13.26 4.61 3.44
CA PHE A 52 12.55 4.09 4.60
C PHE A 52 13.49 3.42 5.60
N LYS A 53 13.12 3.50 6.88
CA LYS A 53 13.71 2.73 7.99
C LYS A 53 12.62 1.86 8.59
N VAL A 54 12.83 0.57 8.76
CA VAL A 54 11.80 -0.30 9.35
C VAL A 54 11.88 -0.27 10.87
N VAL A 55 10.72 -0.08 11.50
CA VAL A 55 10.58 0.07 12.95
C VAL A 55 9.46 -0.83 13.49
N ASP A 56 9.77 -1.56 14.58
CA ASP A 56 8.85 -2.48 15.25
C ASP A 56 7.90 -1.79 16.23
N ASN A 57 8.24 -0.58 16.68
CA ASN A 57 7.40 0.20 17.57
C ASN A 57 6.34 0.98 16.79
N TYR A 58 5.09 0.53 16.86
CA TYR A 58 3.99 1.08 16.05
C TYR A 58 3.63 2.51 16.47
N SER A 59 3.96 2.91 17.70
CA SER A 59 3.76 4.29 18.17
C SER A 59 4.82 5.26 17.65
N ALA A 60 5.82 4.78 16.92
CA ALA A 60 6.91 5.56 16.35
C ALA A 60 7.15 5.22 14.86
N ALA A 61 6.12 4.73 14.15
CA ALA A 61 6.24 4.29 12.78
C ALA A 61 5.00 4.63 11.95
N TYR A 62 5.22 5.07 10.73
CA TYR A 62 4.18 5.39 9.76
C TYR A 62 3.64 4.13 9.09
N THR A 63 2.43 4.24 8.58
CA THR A 63 1.84 3.29 7.64
C THR A 63 1.63 3.99 6.30
N MET A 64 1.88 3.28 5.20
CA MET A 64 1.60 3.78 3.86
C MET A 64 0.14 3.58 3.46
N TRP A 65 -0.68 2.96 4.31
CA TRP A 65 -2.11 2.80 4.06
C TRP A 65 -2.92 2.72 5.34
N PHE A 66 -4.18 3.17 5.30
CA PHE A 66 -5.13 3.08 6.41
C PHE A 66 -6.58 3.06 5.90
N PHE A 67 -7.47 2.52 6.73
CA PHE A 67 -8.91 2.48 6.46
C PHE A 67 -9.72 3.33 7.44
N ASP A 68 -9.07 3.82 8.49
CA ASP A 68 -9.70 4.64 9.52
C ASP A 68 -10.07 6.02 8.96
N ALA A 69 -11.11 6.63 9.54
CA ALA A 69 -11.53 7.99 9.17
C ALA A 69 -10.51 9.06 9.57
N ILE A 70 -9.62 8.73 10.52
CA ILE A 70 -8.56 9.60 11.02
C ILE A 70 -7.24 9.02 10.50
N ASN A 71 -6.41 9.86 9.88
CA ASN A 71 -5.10 9.46 9.41
C ASN A 71 -4.18 9.14 10.62
N PRO A 72 -3.76 7.88 10.82
CA PRO A 72 -2.94 7.51 11.98
C PRO A 72 -1.56 8.19 11.96
N ASN A 73 -1.08 8.61 10.79
CA ASN A 73 0.22 9.28 10.64
C ASN A 73 0.25 10.70 11.22
N ASP A 74 -0.91 11.31 11.51
CA ASP A 74 -1.00 12.62 12.15
C ASP A 74 -0.35 12.60 13.54
N ALA A 75 -0.72 11.62 14.37
CA ALA A 75 -0.19 11.47 15.73
C ALA A 75 1.30 11.09 15.73
N ILE A 76 1.72 10.25 14.77
CA ILE A 76 3.12 9.88 14.60
C ILE A 76 3.95 11.10 14.21
N SER A 77 3.46 11.93 13.29
CA SER A 77 4.15 13.16 12.89
C SER A 77 4.27 14.16 14.03
N GLN A 78 3.22 14.35 14.83
CA GLN A 78 3.29 15.23 16.01
C GLN A 78 4.32 14.75 17.03
N THR A 79 4.50 13.43 17.15
CA THR A 79 5.44 12.83 18.11
C THR A 79 6.88 12.92 17.62
N LEU A 80 7.13 12.55 16.35
CA LEU A 80 8.48 12.46 15.79
C LEU A 80 8.98 13.80 15.24
N HIS A 81 8.07 14.67 14.81
CA HIS A 81 8.33 15.97 14.20
C HIS A 81 7.44 17.05 14.83
N PRO A 82 7.64 17.37 16.13
CA PRO A 82 6.80 18.34 16.84
C PRO A 82 6.83 19.76 16.22
N THR A 83 7.88 20.08 15.46
CA THR A 83 8.02 21.32 14.67
C THR A 83 7.77 21.13 13.18
N GLY A 84 7.40 19.92 12.75
CA GLY A 84 7.11 19.58 11.36
C GLY A 84 5.86 20.28 10.87
N ASN A 85 5.88 20.78 9.63
CA ASN A 85 4.76 21.45 9.02
C ASN A 85 4.08 20.54 7.99
N THR A 86 2.97 19.92 8.38
CA THR A 86 2.10 19.12 7.50
C THR A 86 0.97 19.93 6.87
N SER A 87 0.94 21.26 7.07
CA SER A 87 0.00 22.16 6.38
C SER A 87 0.50 22.58 5.00
N VAL A 88 1.73 22.20 4.63
CA VAL A 88 2.32 22.38 3.31
C VAL A 88 2.72 21.02 2.76
N CYS A 89 2.72 20.90 1.44
CA CYS A 89 3.24 19.72 0.77
C CYS A 89 4.72 19.94 0.52
N ASN A 90 5.54 19.15 1.20
CA ASN A 90 6.99 19.37 1.23
C ASN A 90 7.72 18.63 0.11
N LEU A 91 7.06 17.81 -0.69
CA LEU A 91 7.63 17.15 -1.87
C LEU A 91 7.26 17.92 -3.15
N ASP A 92 7.79 17.50 -4.30
CA ASP A 92 7.71 18.25 -5.56
C ASP A 92 7.30 17.37 -6.76
N PHE A 93 7.25 17.94 -7.96
CA PHE A 93 6.78 17.41 -9.24
C PHE A 93 5.28 17.24 -9.39
N TYR A 94 4.67 16.34 -8.64
CA TYR A 94 3.24 16.03 -8.72
C TYR A 94 2.47 16.45 -7.46
N HIS A 95 3.15 17.18 -6.58
CA HIS A 95 2.61 17.70 -5.35
C HIS A 95 2.05 19.13 -5.55
N LYS A 96 0.96 19.43 -4.86
CA LYS A 96 0.41 20.79 -4.71
C LYS A 96 1.27 21.60 -3.72
N ASP A 97 0.95 22.87 -3.51
CA ASP A 97 1.59 23.68 -2.46
C ASP A 97 1.09 23.32 -1.05
N PHE A 98 -0.20 22.99 -0.93
CA PHE A 98 -0.87 22.73 0.34
C PHE A 98 -1.81 21.52 0.22
N PRO A 99 -2.01 20.75 1.31
CA PRO A 99 -2.96 19.66 1.30
C PRO A 99 -4.39 20.19 1.20
N THR A 100 -5.20 19.63 0.30
CA THR A 100 -6.61 20.01 0.16
C THR A 100 -7.50 18.77 0.02
N PRO A 101 -8.81 18.88 0.31
CA PRO A 101 -9.76 17.84 -0.04
C PRO A 101 -9.83 17.60 -1.54
N GLU A 102 -9.99 16.33 -1.93
CA GLU A 102 -10.12 15.86 -3.30
C GLU A 102 -11.55 15.45 -3.64
N GLY A 103 -11.90 15.54 -4.92
CA GLY A 103 -13.25 15.28 -5.42
C GLY A 103 -13.65 13.80 -5.38
N GLU A 104 -14.88 13.50 -5.80
CA GLU A 104 -15.44 12.13 -5.79
C GLU A 104 -14.66 11.13 -6.65
N ASN A 105 -13.91 11.60 -7.65
CA ASN A 105 -13.11 10.76 -8.53
C ASN A 105 -11.77 10.32 -7.91
N PHE A 106 -11.46 10.77 -6.68
CA PHE A 106 -10.24 10.40 -5.96
C PHE A 106 -10.42 9.06 -5.23
N THR A 107 -10.52 7.98 -6.01
CA THR A 107 -10.93 6.66 -5.51
C THR A 107 -9.76 5.73 -5.19
N GLU A 108 -8.64 5.84 -5.91
CA GLU A 108 -7.49 4.96 -5.68
C GLU A 108 -6.81 5.34 -4.37
N CYS A 109 -6.23 6.54 -4.29
CA CYS A 109 -5.56 7.09 -3.10
C CYS A 109 -6.52 7.62 -2.02
N HIS A 110 -7.71 7.02 -1.90
CA HIS A 110 -8.79 7.51 -1.04
C HIS A 110 -8.43 7.77 0.45
N PRO A 111 -7.43 7.13 1.09
CA PRO A 111 -7.08 7.46 2.48
C PRO A 111 -6.72 8.94 2.67
N TRP A 112 -6.11 9.58 1.67
CA TRP A 112 -5.73 11.00 1.73
C TRP A 112 -6.79 11.96 1.20
N LYS A 113 -7.99 11.48 0.82
CA LYS A 113 -9.03 12.30 0.16
C LYS A 113 -9.38 13.60 0.89
N GLN A 114 -9.32 13.64 2.22
CA GLN A 114 -9.70 14.83 2.99
C GLN A 114 -8.58 15.89 3.07
N ALA A 115 -7.32 15.48 2.87
CA ALA A 115 -6.15 16.34 2.96
C ALA A 115 -4.99 15.72 2.16
N SER A 116 -5.07 15.83 0.83
CA SER A 116 -4.11 15.22 -0.10
C SER A 116 -3.12 16.25 -0.62
N CYS A 117 -1.86 15.85 -0.82
CA CYS A 117 -0.87 16.61 -1.56
C CYS A 117 -0.87 16.37 -3.07
N CYS A 118 -1.48 15.29 -3.54
CA CYS A 118 -1.61 14.98 -4.96
C CYS A 118 -3.00 15.37 -5.51
N THR A 119 -3.17 15.35 -6.82
CA THR A 119 -4.46 15.56 -7.51
C THR A 119 -5.02 14.26 -8.08
N THR A 120 -6.28 14.27 -8.50
CA THR A 120 -6.91 13.15 -9.23
C THR A 120 -6.21 12.76 -10.53
N ASP A 121 -5.40 13.64 -11.11
CA ASP A 121 -4.73 13.38 -12.40
C ASP A 121 -3.62 12.33 -12.27
N ILE A 122 -3.09 12.14 -11.06
CA ILE A 122 -2.07 11.13 -10.78
C ILE A 122 -2.58 10.03 -9.84
N ALA A 123 -3.68 10.26 -9.11
CA ALA A 123 -4.19 9.35 -8.09
C ALA A 123 -5.03 8.19 -8.64
N ASP A 124 -4.47 7.48 -9.62
CA ASP A 124 -4.91 6.17 -10.12
C ASP A 124 -3.70 5.27 -10.39
N ALA A 125 -3.89 3.95 -10.39
CA ALA A 125 -2.77 3.00 -10.45
C ALA A 125 -1.92 3.13 -11.73
N ASP A 126 -2.55 3.38 -12.89
CA ASP A 126 -1.83 3.53 -14.15
C ASP A 126 -1.07 4.86 -14.18
N GLY A 127 -1.72 5.94 -13.73
CA GLY A 127 -1.14 7.27 -13.59
C GLY A 127 0.11 7.26 -12.70
N LEU A 128 0.03 6.65 -11.53
CA LEU A 128 1.15 6.47 -10.60
C LEU A 128 2.31 5.68 -11.24
N ASN A 129 2.01 4.61 -11.98
CA ASN A 129 3.05 3.76 -12.58
C ASN A 129 3.82 4.48 -13.69
N VAL A 130 3.17 5.37 -14.43
CA VAL A 130 3.79 6.06 -15.57
C VAL A 130 4.24 7.48 -15.29
N ALA A 131 3.92 8.03 -14.11
CA ALA A 131 4.13 9.44 -13.75
C ALA A 131 5.56 9.91 -14.10
N TYR A 132 6.58 9.19 -13.64
CA TYR A 132 7.99 9.56 -13.81
C TYR A 132 8.60 9.24 -15.18
N GLY A 133 7.76 8.84 -16.15
CA GLY A 133 8.15 8.63 -17.53
C GLY A 133 8.78 7.25 -17.81
N PRO A 134 9.23 7.03 -19.05
CA PRO A 134 9.74 5.73 -19.49
C PRO A 134 10.92 5.25 -18.64
N GLY A 135 10.84 4.03 -18.12
CA GLY A 135 11.87 3.40 -17.30
C GLY A 135 11.61 3.44 -15.80
N TYR A 136 10.65 4.25 -15.32
CA TYR A 136 10.27 4.35 -13.91
C TYR A 136 9.01 3.55 -13.53
N GLN A 137 8.48 2.75 -14.45
CA GLN A 137 7.38 1.84 -14.15
C GLN A 137 7.84 0.75 -13.18
N TRP A 138 7.08 0.43 -12.13
CA TRP A 138 7.49 -0.63 -11.19
C TRP A 138 7.42 -2.04 -11.80
N ASP A 139 6.60 -2.24 -12.84
CA ASP A 139 6.33 -3.54 -13.47
C ASP A 139 7.22 -3.84 -14.70
N ARG A 140 8.45 -3.31 -14.74
CA ARG A 140 9.37 -3.52 -15.88
C ARG A 140 9.64 -4.99 -16.18
N CYS A 141 9.57 -5.84 -15.17
CA CYS A 141 9.77 -7.28 -15.28
C CYS A 141 8.48 -8.06 -15.57
N GLY A 142 7.46 -7.39 -16.11
CA GLY A 142 6.15 -7.94 -16.39
C GLY A 142 5.16 -7.69 -15.26
N THR A 143 3.90 -8.03 -15.52
CA THR A 143 2.78 -7.74 -14.63
C THR A 143 2.97 -8.42 -13.26
N LEU A 144 2.95 -7.59 -12.22
CA LEU A 144 2.93 -8.03 -10.84
C LEU A 144 1.59 -8.73 -10.53
N SER A 145 1.59 -9.60 -9.52
CA SER A 145 0.33 -10.10 -8.98
C SER A 145 -0.46 -8.93 -8.36
N LYS A 146 -1.79 -9.02 -8.36
CA LYS A 146 -2.64 -7.98 -7.76
C LYS A 146 -2.29 -7.71 -6.29
N ALA A 147 -1.89 -8.76 -5.56
CA ALA A 147 -1.47 -8.62 -4.17
C ALA A 147 -0.19 -7.79 -4.04
N CYS A 148 0.81 -8.05 -4.90
CA CYS A 148 2.05 -7.30 -4.91
C CYS A 148 1.88 -5.86 -5.41
N GLU A 149 1.20 -5.67 -6.54
CA GLU A 149 0.95 -4.36 -7.14
C GLU A 149 0.22 -3.42 -6.18
N ARG A 150 -0.68 -3.98 -5.35
CA ARG A 150 -1.38 -3.17 -4.35
C ARG A 150 -0.42 -2.42 -3.44
N PHE A 151 0.71 -3.00 -3.03
CA PHE A 151 1.68 -2.31 -2.17
C PHE A 151 2.43 -1.19 -2.90
N PHE A 152 2.71 -1.35 -4.20
CA PHE A 152 3.28 -0.27 -5.02
C PHE A 152 2.31 0.90 -5.16
N VAL A 153 1.02 0.62 -5.40
CA VAL A 153 0.00 1.69 -5.43
C VAL A 153 -0.13 2.38 -4.06
N GLN A 154 -0.11 1.61 -2.97
CA GLN A 154 -0.19 2.18 -1.62
C GLN A 154 1.01 3.07 -1.29
N GLU A 155 2.23 2.62 -1.62
CA GLU A 155 3.45 3.40 -1.43
C GLU A 155 3.48 4.65 -2.31
N ALA A 156 3.13 4.53 -3.59
CA ALA A 156 3.07 5.67 -4.51
C ALA A 156 1.99 6.68 -4.08
N CYS A 157 0.80 6.24 -3.69
CA CYS A 157 -0.20 7.13 -3.10
C CYS A 157 0.31 7.79 -1.82
N PHE A 158 1.04 7.05 -0.97
CA PHE A 158 1.62 7.63 0.23
C PHE A 158 2.66 8.70 -0.10
N TYR A 159 3.57 8.41 -1.02
CA TYR A 159 4.59 9.35 -1.46
C TYR A 159 3.94 10.62 -2.03
N GLU A 160 3.03 10.48 -2.99
CA GLU A 160 2.45 11.63 -3.72
C GLU A 160 1.41 12.42 -2.89
N CYS A 161 0.63 11.73 -2.07
CA CYS A 161 -0.57 12.31 -1.48
C CYS A 161 -0.44 12.62 0.01
N SER A 162 0.52 12.04 0.71
CA SER A 162 0.68 12.24 2.15
C SER A 162 1.33 13.60 2.46
N PRO A 163 0.72 14.43 3.33
CA PRO A 163 1.38 15.64 3.81
C PRO A 163 2.56 15.35 4.75
N HIS A 164 2.75 14.08 5.14
CA HIS A 164 3.81 13.67 6.07
C HIS A 164 5.07 13.19 5.38
N ALA A 165 4.99 12.74 4.12
CA ALA A 165 6.12 12.13 3.42
C ALA A 165 7.30 13.11 3.32
N GLY A 166 7.03 14.35 2.93
CA GLY A 166 8.07 15.37 2.82
C GLY A 166 8.63 15.91 4.15
N LEU A 167 8.13 15.47 5.31
CA LEU A 167 8.86 15.65 6.57
C LEU A 167 10.19 14.90 6.54
N TYR A 168 10.33 13.87 5.72
CA TYR A 168 11.56 13.07 5.63
C TYR A 168 12.39 13.40 4.39
N ARG A 169 12.27 14.61 3.84
CA ARG A 169 13.17 15.05 2.78
C ARG A 169 14.62 14.99 3.25
N LYS A 170 15.44 14.31 2.46
CA LYS A 170 16.90 14.18 2.65
C LYS A 170 17.59 15.53 2.64
N TRP A 171 17.12 16.46 1.81
CA TRP A 171 17.72 17.78 1.62
C TRP A 171 16.71 18.88 1.94
N GLY A 172 16.98 19.71 2.95
CA GLY A 172 16.17 20.89 3.25
C GLY A 172 14.78 20.58 3.81
N GLY A 173 14.65 20.47 5.13
CA GLY A 173 13.36 20.30 5.82
C GLY A 173 13.54 20.17 7.33
N HIS A 174 12.52 20.55 8.11
CA HIS A 174 12.54 20.77 9.59
C HIS A 174 12.73 19.51 10.46
N ALA A 175 13.34 18.47 9.92
CA ALA A 175 13.21 17.09 10.38
C ALA A 175 14.47 16.25 10.12
N CYS A 176 15.58 16.94 9.89
CA CYS A 176 16.88 16.31 9.71
C CYS A 176 17.41 15.73 11.03
N ASP A 177 17.95 14.51 10.99
CA ASP A 177 18.81 13.99 12.05
C ASP A 177 20.15 14.73 11.98
N ASP A 178 20.51 15.44 13.05
CA ASP A 178 21.77 16.18 13.15
C ASP A 178 23.01 15.27 13.07
N ASN A 179 22.84 13.94 13.18
CA ASN A 179 23.92 12.96 13.03
C ASN A 179 24.10 12.45 11.59
N ASP A 180 23.19 12.76 10.67
CA ASP A 180 23.34 12.43 9.26
C ASP A 180 24.14 13.55 8.55
N PRO A 181 25.39 13.30 8.11
CA PRO A 181 26.21 14.30 7.41
C PRO A 181 25.62 14.72 6.05
N GLY A 182 24.60 14.02 5.54
CA GLY A 182 23.81 14.41 4.38
C GLY A 182 22.61 15.30 4.73
N CYS A 183 22.20 15.42 5.99
CA CYS A 183 20.99 16.16 6.32
C CYS A 183 21.30 17.60 6.74
N SER A 184 20.71 18.57 6.04
CA SER A 184 20.78 19.99 6.41
C SER A 184 19.41 20.47 6.87
N THR A 185 19.29 20.81 8.16
CA THR A 185 18.13 21.48 8.77
C THR A 185 17.94 22.91 8.27
N THR A 186 18.95 23.50 7.61
CA THR A 186 18.88 24.86 7.09
C THR A 186 18.30 24.84 5.68
N TYR A 187 17.09 25.40 5.52
CA TYR A 187 16.54 25.70 4.20
C TYR A 187 17.48 26.65 3.47
N ASN A 188 18.04 26.19 2.36
CA ASN A 188 18.88 27.01 1.49
C ASN A 188 18.10 27.35 0.22
N ALA A 189 17.57 28.57 0.19
CA ALA A 189 16.78 29.09 -0.92
C ALA A 189 17.55 29.19 -2.25
N THR A 190 18.89 29.02 -2.27
CA THR A 190 19.67 28.94 -3.51
C THR A 190 19.66 27.55 -4.15
N CYS A 191 19.24 26.52 -3.39
CA CYS A 191 19.12 25.13 -3.84
C CYS A 191 17.74 24.79 -4.43
N ASP A 192 16.76 25.67 -4.24
CA ASP A 192 15.35 25.45 -4.60
C ASP A 192 15.07 26.11 -5.96
N GLU A 193 14.78 25.32 -7.00
CA GLU A 193 14.56 25.80 -8.37
C GLU A 193 13.39 26.79 -8.48
N TYR A 194 12.44 26.72 -7.56
CA TYR A 194 11.26 27.59 -7.54
C TYR A 194 11.45 28.85 -6.71
N SER A 195 12.55 28.94 -5.96
CA SER A 195 12.90 30.14 -5.22
C SER A 195 13.40 31.24 -6.15
N SER A 196 12.99 32.49 -5.87
CA SER A 196 13.53 33.69 -6.53
C SER A 196 15.04 33.88 -6.38
N SER A 197 15.67 33.14 -5.44
CA SER A 197 17.12 33.14 -5.20
C SER A 197 17.83 31.90 -5.74
N TYR A 198 17.17 31.08 -6.56
CA TYR A 198 17.77 29.88 -7.15
C TYR A 198 19.09 30.19 -7.86
N ILE A 199 20.11 29.37 -7.59
CA ILE A 199 21.38 29.41 -8.30
C ILE A 199 21.65 28.00 -8.81
N GLU A 200 21.60 27.83 -10.13
CA GLU A 200 21.92 26.56 -10.79
C GLU A 200 23.30 26.06 -10.36
N GLY A 201 23.35 24.87 -9.76
CA GLY A 201 24.58 24.26 -9.27
C GLY A 201 25.17 24.86 -7.98
N ALA A 202 24.47 25.77 -7.28
CA ALA A 202 24.91 26.24 -5.95
C ALA A 202 25.05 25.11 -4.94
N CYS A 203 24.32 24.03 -5.17
CA CYS A 203 24.31 22.87 -4.32
C CYS A 203 24.83 21.74 -5.21
N GLN A 204 26.16 21.60 -5.22
CA GLN A 204 26.87 20.61 -6.02
C GLN A 204 26.20 19.24 -5.79
N ASN A 205 25.63 18.66 -6.87
CA ASN A 205 24.96 17.34 -6.92
C ASN A 205 23.48 17.25 -6.49
N GLN A 206 22.67 18.29 -6.68
CA GLN A 206 21.25 18.29 -6.29
C GLN A 206 20.24 17.96 -7.40
N HIS A 207 20.34 16.77 -7.97
CA HIS A 207 19.14 16.13 -8.51
C HIS A 207 18.42 15.43 -7.34
N ASN A 208 17.09 15.47 -7.30
CA ASN A 208 16.24 14.87 -6.25
C ASN A 208 16.31 15.54 -4.86
N THR A 209 16.13 16.87 -4.76
CA THR A 209 16.00 17.58 -3.46
C THR A 209 14.78 17.12 -2.64
N TRP A 210 13.77 16.56 -3.31
CA TRP A 210 12.59 15.91 -2.75
C TRP A 210 12.80 14.42 -2.42
N GLN A 211 14.02 13.88 -2.52
CA GLN A 211 14.31 12.51 -2.08
C GLN A 211 13.95 12.33 -0.60
N MET A 212 13.22 11.27 -0.25
CA MET A 212 12.99 10.91 1.15
C MET A 212 14.17 10.13 1.75
N HIS A 213 14.36 10.21 3.06
CA HIS A 213 15.41 9.48 3.78
C HIS A 213 14.95 9.01 5.15
N GLN A 214 15.17 7.73 5.45
CA GLN A 214 14.99 7.12 6.78
C GLN A 214 13.61 7.34 7.42
N MET A 215 12.54 7.45 6.63
CA MET A 215 11.19 7.55 7.20
C MET A 215 10.82 6.24 7.91
N PRO A 216 10.45 6.26 9.20
CA PRO A 216 10.17 5.05 9.94
C PRO A 216 8.85 4.44 9.47
N ILE A 217 8.89 3.24 8.88
CA ILE A 217 7.73 2.50 8.40
C ILE A 217 7.52 1.27 9.28
N ARG A 218 6.26 0.95 9.55
CA ARG A 218 5.91 -0.22 10.36
C ARG A 218 6.45 -1.51 9.74
N LYS A 219 7.08 -2.33 10.58
CA LYS A 219 7.60 -3.64 10.17
C LYS A 219 6.56 -4.55 9.53
N ASP A 220 5.35 -4.61 10.10
CA ASP A 220 4.30 -5.50 9.58
C ASP A 220 3.82 -5.13 8.17
N TYR A 221 3.83 -3.84 7.84
CA TYR A 221 3.54 -3.37 6.48
C TYR A 221 4.60 -3.90 5.49
N CYS A 222 5.88 -3.73 5.83
CA CYS A 222 7.00 -4.17 5.00
C CYS A 222 7.09 -5.69 4.86
N ASP A 223 6.82 -6.44 5.94
CA ASP A 223 6.73 -7.91 5.90
C ASP A 223 5.59 -8.37 5.00
N SER A 224 4.44 -7.69 5.05
CA SER A 224 3.29 -7.99 4.19
C SER A 224 3.59 -7.70 2.71
N TRP A 225 4.28 -6.59 2.42
CA TRP A 225 4.72 -6.25 1.07
C TRP A 225 5.63 -7.34 0.52
N PHE A 226 6.66 -7.74 1.27
CA PHE A 226 7.59 -8.79 0.84
C PHE A 226 6.88 -10.12 0.59
N ILE A 227 5.99 -10.54 1.49
CA ILE A 227 5.24 -11.80 1.33
C ILE A 227 4.37 -11.76 0.07
N ALA A 228 3.67 -10.65 -0.17
CA ALA A 228 2.81 -10.48 -1.34
C ALA A 228 3.59 -10.52 -2.66
N CYS A 229 4.82 -9.98 -2.66
CA CYS A 229 5.66 -9.87 -3.85
C CYS A 229 6.65 -11.03 -4.03
N ALA A 230 6.86 -11.90 -3.05
CA ALA A 230 7.98 -12.84 -2.98
C ALA A 230 8.25 -13.66 -4.26
N ASN A 231 7.19 -14.03 -5.00
CA ASN A 231 7.31 -14.85 -6.23
C ASN A 231 7.16 -14.06 -7.54
N ASP A 232 6.85 -12.76 -7.47
CA ASP A 232 6.78 -11.90 -8.64
C ASP A 232 8.19 -11.48 -9.07
N PHE A 233 8.34 -11.18 -10.37
CA PHE A 233 9.60 -10.70 -10.91
C PHE A 233 9.70 -9.18 -10.75
N PHE A 234 10.89 -8.72 -10.38
CA PHE A 234 11.19 -7.31 -10.17
C PHE A 234 12.55 -6.95 -10.76
N CYS A 235 12.73 -5.66 -10.98
CA CYS A 235 13.97 -5.10 -11.44
C CYS A 235 14.69 -4.36 -10.32
N ALA A 236 15.91 -4.78 -10.02
CA ALA A 236 16.81 -4.09 -9.10
C ALA A 236 18.26 -4.33 -9.52
N GLU A 237 19.14 -3.39 -9.20
CA GLU A 237 20.58 -3.62 -9.33
C GLU A 237 21.10 -4.64 -8.30
N SER A 238 22.40 -4.97 -8.34
CA SER A 238 22.98 -5.97 -7.42
C SER A 238 22.83 -5.64 -5.94
N GLY A 239 22.68 -4.35 -5.61
CA GLY A 239 22.44 -3.86 -4.26
C GLY A 239 20.97 -3.79 -3.87
N GLY A 240 20.03 -4.25 -4.71
CA GLY A 240 18.59 -4.23 -4.43
C GLY A 240 17.89 -2.89 -4.76
N SER A 241 18.64 -1.85 -5.11
CA SER A 241 18.04 -0.57 -5.53
C SER A 241 17.26 -0.70 -6.84
N TYR A 242 16.05 -0.16 -6.86
CA TYR A 242 15.26 -0.01 -8.07
C TYR A 242 15.84 1.06 -9.02
N PHE A 243 16.42 2.13 -8.47
CA PHE A 243 16.87 3.27 -9.29
C PHE A 243 18.06 2.93 -10.19
N GLY A 244 18.89 1.96 -9.80
CA GLY A 244 19.92 1.38 -10.67
C GLY A 244 19.33 0.74 -11.95
N CYS A 245 18.11 0.20 -11.85
CA CYS A 245 17.37 -0.32 -13.00
C CYS A 245 16.65 0.77 -13.80
N ALA A 246 16.01 1.74 -13.13
CA ALA A 246 15.24 2.78 -13.80
C ALA A 246 16.06 3.57 -14.83
N ARG A 247 17.38 3.66 -14.61
CA ARG A 247 18.34 4.38 -15.46
C ARG A 247 18.78 3.66 -16.74
N THR A 248 18.45 2.39 -16.93
CA THR A 248 18.97 1.59 -18.07
C THR A 248 17.98 1.50 -19.23
N THR A 249 18.47 1.87 -20.42
CA THR A 249 17.96 1.41 -21.73
C THR A 249 18.83 0.20 -22.16
N PRO A 250 18.25 -0.90 -22.66
CA PRO A 250 16.92 -1.08 -23.26
C PRO A 250 15.88 -1.57 -22.23
N TYR A 251 14.62 -1.68 -22.65
CA TYR A 251 13.58 -2.38 -21.89
C TYR A 251 14.02 -3.82 -21.58
N PRO A 252 13.66 -4.37 -20.39
CA PRO A 252 13.94 -5.77 -20.10
C PRO A 252 13.26 -6.65 -21.14
N THR A 253 13.89 -7.78 -21.49
CA THR A 253 13.14 -8.88 -22.09
C THR A 253 12.00 -9.26 -21.14
N PRO A 254 10.73 -9.32 -21.60
CA PRO A 254 9.60 -9.68 -20.74
C PRO A 254 9.88 -10.97 -19.98
N ALA A 255 9.54 -11.02 -18.69
CA ALA A 255 9.58 -12.26 -17.94
C ALA A 255 8.75 -13.34 -18.67
N PRO A 256 9.12 -14.63 -18.58
CA PRO A 256 8.30 -15.69 -19.13
C PRO A 256 6.87 -15.55 -18.62
N ALA A 257 5.89 -15.64 -19.53
CA ALA A 257 4.48 -15.53 -19.19
C ALA A 257 4.16 -16.39 -17.96
N LYS A 258 3.50 -15.80 -16.96
CA LYS A 258 2.98 -16.56 -15.81
C LYS A 258 2.03 -17.64 -16.38
N ASP A 259 2.28 -18.89 -16.01
CA ASP A 259 1.34 -19.97 -16.31
C ASP A 259 0.20 -19.85 -15.30
N ASP A 260 -0.80 -19.05 -15.64
CA ASP A 260 -1.96 -18.70 -14.78
C ASP A 260 -2.73 -19.95 -14.31
N ASN A 261 -2.50 -21.10 -14.98
CA ASN A 261 -3.06 -22.40 -14.62
C ASN A 261 -2.46 -22.99 -13.33
N SER A 262 -1.24 -22.58 -12.92
CA SER A 262 -0.54 -23.17 -11.77
C SER A 262 -1.01 -22.60 -10.42
N ALA A 263 -1.33 -21.30 -10.36
CA ALA A 263 -1.77 -20.65 -9.12
C ALA A 263 -3.24 -20.97 -8.82
N LEU A 264 -4.10 -20.90 -9.85
CA LEU A 264 -5.52 -21.19 -9.74
C LEU A 264 -5.80 -22.64 -9.33
N THR A 265 -4.97 -23.60 -9.77
CA THR A 265 -5.12 -25.01 -9.38
C THR A 265 -4.72 -25.27 -7.94
N THR A 266 -3.73 -24.55 -7.40
CA THR A 266 -3.24 -24.75 -6.02
C THR A 266 -4.22 -24.18 -4.98
N GLU A 267 -4.79 -23.00 -5.21
CA GLU A 267 -5.81 -22.43 -4.31
C GLU A 267 -7.15 -23.16 -4.41
N LEU A 268 -7.54 -23.61 -5.60
CA LEU A 268 -8.78 -24.36 -5.81
C LEU A 268 -8.69 -25.77 -5.18
N THR A 269 -7.54 -26.45 -5.29
CA THR A 269 -7.36 -27.78 -4.66
C THR A 269 -7.34 -27.71 -3.14
N ALA A 270 -6.66 -26.72 -2.54
CA ALA A 270 -6.68 -26.52 -1.09
C ALA A 270 -8.09 -26.20 -0.57
N THR A 271 -8.82 -25.31 -1.26
CA THR A 271 -10.19 -24.93 -0.88
C THR A 271 -11.17 -26.10 -1.02
N VAL A 272 -11.10 -26.85 -2.12
CA VAL A 272 -11.95 -28.04 -2.34
C VAL A 272 -11.66 -29.13 -1.31
N ALA A 273 -10.40 -29.37 -0.96
CA ALA A 273 -10.02 -30.34 0.06
C ALA A 273 -10.53 -29.95 1.46
N ILE A 274 -10.46 -28.67 1.82
CA ILE A 274 -10.99 -28.15 3.09
C ILE A 274 -12.53 -28.29 3.11
N VAL A 275 -13.23 -27.84 2.07
CA VAL A 275 -14.69 -27.94 2.02
C VAL A 275 -15.17 -29.40 2.05
N ALA A 276 -14.47 -30.31 1.35
CA ALA A 276 -14.80 -31.73 1.34
C ALA A 276 -14.59 -32.39 2.72
N THR A 277 -13.50 -32.04 3.43
CA THR A 277 -13.22 -32.57 4.77
C THR A 277 -14.22 -32.07 5.81
N PHE A 278 -14.57 -30.78 5.80
CA PHE A 278 -15.60 -30.22 6.68
C PHE A 278 -16.99 -30.83 6.39
N SER A 279 -17.34 -31.01 5.11
CA SER A 279 -18.61 -31.63 4.71
C SER A 279 -18.69 -33.09 5.16
N ALA A 280 -17.61 -33.86 5.02
CA ALA A 280 -17.54 -35.24 5.47
C ALA A 280 -17.64 -35.34 7.01
N ALA A 281 -16.92 -34.48 7.74
CA ALA A 281 -16.99 -34.44 9.20
C ALA A 281 -18.40 -34.08 9.70
N LEU A 282 -19.07 -33.14 9.04
CA LEU A 282 -20.46 -32.77 9.35
C LEU A 282 -21.42 -33.93 9.10
N LEU A 283 -21.30 -34.64 7.97
CA LEU A 283 -22.15 -35.79 7.66
C LEU A 283 -21.94 -36.95 8.66
N ILE A 284 -20.70 -37.21 9.05
CA ILE A 284 -20.38 -38.19 10.10
C ILE A 284 -21.00 -37.76 11.42
N PHE A 285 -20.85 -36.50 11.82
CA PHE A 285 -21.41 -35.97 13.05
C PHE A 285 -22.94 -36.06 13.08
N LEU A 286 -23.61 -35.68 11.99
CA LEU A 286 -25.06 -35.82 11.83
C LEU A 286 -25.49 -37.29 11.85
N GLY A 287 -24.73 -38.18 11.22
CA GLY A 287 -24.97 -39.63 11.26
C GLY A 287 -24.85 -40.22 12.67
N VAL A 288 -23.84 -39.78 13.44
CA VAL A 288 -23.66 -40.18 14.86
C VAL A 288 -24.80 -39.64 15.71
N CYS A 289 -25.20 -38.38 15.52
CA CYS A 289 -26.34 -37.79 16.21
C CYS A 289 -27.64 -38.55 15.92
N TYR A 290 -27.90 -38.88 14.66
CA TYR A 290 -29.06 -39.67 14.23
C TYR A 290 -29.05 -41.09 14.82
N TYR A 291 -27.92 -41.79 14.73
CA TYR A 291 -27.77 -43.13 15.29
C TYR A 291 -28.01 -43.13 16.80
N LYS A 292 -27.38 -42.21 17.52
CA LYS A 292 -27.51 -42.07 18.98
C LYS A 292 -28.93 -41.70 19.42
N ALA A 293 -29.62 -40.86 18.66
CA ALA A 293 -31.03 -40.55 18.89
C ALA A 293 -31.90 -41.81 18.73
N LYS A 294 -31.63 -42.64 17.71
CA LYS A 294 -32.38 -43.89 17.47
C LYS A 294 -32.09 -44.98 18.50
N THR A 295 -30.86 -45.06 19.03
CA THR A 295 -30.48 -46.03 20.07
C THR A 295 -30.77 -45.54 21.49
N GLY A 296 -31.50 -44.43 21.66
CA GLY A 296 -31.95 -43.96 22.97
C GLY A 296 -30.87 -43.33 23.86
N ASN A 297 -29.76 -42.86 23.28
CA ASN A 297 -28.67 -42.19 24.02
C ASN A 297 -28.23 -40.90 23.30
N PRO A 298 -29.08 -39.85 23.26
CA PRO A 298 -28.81 -38.64 22.49
C PRO A 298 -27.59 -37.89 23.04
N LEU A 299 -26.75 -37.35 22.15
CA LEU A 299 -25.54 -36.60 22.52
C LEU A 299 -25.83 -35.31 23.32
N PHE A 300 -27.01 -34.69 23.13
CA PHE A 300 -27.33 -33.37 23.68
C PHE A 300 -28.65 -33.31 24.46
N TYR A 301 -29.32 -34.46 24.69
CA TYR A 301 -30.59 -34.48 25.43
C TYR A 301 -30.66 -35.67 26.39
N LYS A 302 -30.74 -35.37 27.69
CA LYS A 302 -31.26 -36.30 28.70
C LYS A 302 -32.66 -35.81 29.10
N PRO A 303 -33.72 -36.64 29.00
CA PRO A 303 -35.02 -36.26 29.51
C PRO A 303 -34.92 -35.95 31.01
N ILE A 304 -35.50 -34.84 31.45
CA ILE A 304 -35.67 -34.54 32.87
C ILE A 304 -36.71 -35.55 33.39
N GLU A 305 -36.30 -36.48 34.24
CA GLU A 305 -37.23 -37.37 34.96
C GLU A 305 -38.11 -36.54 35.89
N GLY A 306 -39.42 -36.70 35.73
CA GLY A 306 -40.44 -35.98 36.47
C GLY A 306 -40.38 -36.26 37.96
N LYS A 307 -40.46 -35.20 38.77
CA LYS A 307 -40.96 -35.29 40.14
C LYS A 307 -42.45 -35.00 40.12
N ASP A 308 -43.23 -36.05 40.35
CA ASP A 308 -44.62 -35.99 40.78
C ASP A 308 -44.74 -35.08 42.01
N HIS A 309 -45.49 -33.97 41.89
CA HIS A 309 -46.13 -33.34 43.03
C HIS A 309 -47.59 -33.04 42.71
N LYS A 310 -48.42 -34.00 43.13
CA LYS A 310 -49.79 -33.92 43.66
C LYS A 310 -50.57 -32.63 43.42
N GLN A 311 -51.72 -32.85 42.79
CA GLN A 311 -52.97 -32.08 42.87
C GLN A 311 -53.15 -31.29 44.17
N GLN A 312 -53.39 -29.98 44.03
CA GLN A 312 -54.40 -29.28 44.81
C GLN A 312 -55.22 -28.42 43.84
N GLY A 313 -56.48 -28.78 43.66
CA GLY A 313 -57.44 -27.96 42.92
C GLY A 313 -58.00 -26.85 43.79
N ALA A 314 -58.24 -25.68 43.19
CA ALA A 314 -59.33 -24.80 43.59
C ALA A 314 -59.68 -23.81 42.46
N ARG A 315 -60.91 -23.99 41.97
CA ARG A 315 -61.89 -22.98 41.53
C ARG A 315 -61.61 -22.10 40.31
N PHE A 316 -62.31 -22.49 39.24
CA PHE A 316 -63.00 -21.58 38.34
C PHE A 316 -63.92 -20.62 39.10
N VAL A 317 -63.80 -19.32 38.86
CA VAL A 317 -64.89 -18.35 38.97
C VAL A 317 -64.93 -17.56 37.67
N SER A 318 -66.10 -17.63 37.03
CA SER A 318 -66.53 -16.85 35.88
C SER A 318 -67.34 -15.66 36.39
N SER A 319 -67.01 -14.45 35.90
CA SER A 319 -67.82 -13.23 35.77
C SER A 319 -66.83 -12.08 35.60
N GLY A 320 -66.88 -11.17 34.62
CA GLY A 320 -67.98 -10.60 33.87
C GLY A 320 -67.72 -9.08 33.82
N SER A 321 -68.05 -8.44 32.69
CA SER A 321 -68.18 -6.98 32.49
C SER A 321 -66.87 -6.17 32.40
N VAL A 322 -66.51 -5.66 31.20
CA VAL A 322 -66.80 -4.30 30.67
C VAL A 322 -66.27 -3.20 31.59
N ASP A 323 -65.18 -2.52 31.18
CA ASP A 323 -65.23 -1.08 30.89
C ASP A 323 -63.90 -0.52 30.35
N ASN A 324 -64.06 0.49 29.50
CA ASN A 324 -63.05 1.33 28.85
C ASN A 324 -62.06 1.98 29.84
N VAL A 325 -60.88 2.40 29.34
CA VAL A 325 -60.45 3.81 29.33
C VAL A 325 -59.14 3.94 28.53
N ALA A 326 -59.19 4.89 27.59
CA ALA A 326 -58.07 5.43 26.83
C ALA A 326 -57.06 6.18 27.72
N GLY A 327 -55.80 6.24 27.30
CA GLY A 327 -54.83 7.12 27.96
C GLY A 327 -53.48 7.13 27.27
N ALA A 328 -53.34 8.00 26.28
CA ALA A 328 -52.10 8.33 25.62
C ALA A 328 -51.21 9.27 26.47
N LYS A 329 -49.92 9.27 26.11
CA LYS A 329 -48.85 10.27 26.40
C LYS A 329 -48.21 10.17 27.80
N ALA A 330 -46.89 10.41 27.93
CA ALA A 330 -45.98 11.18 27.09
C ALA A 330 -44.68 10.43 26.77
#